data_AF-A0A2V9HC00-F1
#
_entry.id   AF-A0A2V9HC00-F1
#
_cell.length_a   1.000
_cell.length_b   1.000
_cell.length_c   1.000
_cell.angle_alpha   90.00
_cell.angle_beta   90.00
_cell.angle_gamma   90.00
#
_symmetry.space_group_name_H-M   'P 1'
#
loop_
_entity.id
_entity.type
_entity.pdbx_description
1 polymer ?
#
loop_
_entity_poly.entity_id
_entity_poly.type
_entity_poly.pdbx_seq_one_letter_code
_entity_poly.pdbx_strand_id
1 'polypeptide(L)'
;MKVHLPVREAILNRRTYEVPAEGRSEKLRLDFNENTAGCSPAVRRALAKLTTKQLAMYPEYQAPTRRIARYFGVRPEALLLTNGGDDALRVFFDTFVQSGSSILICEPTFPMYRYYAEIYGARISVLRYGSEMEFPLEGVIAALRRRPSVLFIANPNNPTGTLLQKEELRRVLKAATHTAVVMDEAYAEFSGFTAMPWIWKYAQLFVAKTFSKVAGLAALRLGAVIACEESLALVRRAMPPFPVNLAALVAAEAALNDRETMQRYVNGVKRLRAWFAAELERFDVKTYPSAGNFILANFGPSGPALFQKLEKQGILLRERSKDIGPGFVRITIGTQSEMQRLLKAIRKEWKAPA
;
A
#
# COMPACT_ATOMS: atom_id res chain seq x y z
N MET A 1 21.25 1.96 -28.92
CA MET A 1 20.50 0.69 -28.80
C MET A 1 20.51 -0.01 -30.16
N LYS A 2 20.85 -1.31 -30.23
CA LYS A 2 20.90 -2.09 -31.49
C LYS A 2 19.53 -2.57 -32.01
N VAL A 3 18.42 -2.17 -31.38
CA VAL A 3 17.07 -2.65 -31.71
C VAL A 3 16.16 -1.46 -32.00
N HIS A 4 15.61 -1.39 -33.21
CA HIS A 4 14.63 -0.39 -33.65
C HIS A 4 13.21 -0.95 -33.48
N LEU A 5 12.79 -1.12 -32.23
CA LEU A 5 11.39 -1.45 -31.92
C LEU A 5 10.57 -0.15 -31.82
N PRO A 6 9.29 -0.14 -32.22
CA PRO A 6 8.40 1.01 -32.07
C PRO A 6 7.94 1.16 -30.61
N VAL A 7 8.90 1.37 -29.70
CA VAL A 7 8.65 1.55 -28.27
C VAL A 7 8.07 2.94 -28.03
N ARG A 8 6.99 3.03 -27.25
CA ARG A 8 6.40 4.30 -26.81
C ARG A 8 7.47 5.14 -26.10
N GLU A 9 7.56 6.42 -26.44
CA GLU A 9 8.53 7.37 -25.84
C GLU A 9 8.49 7.37 -24.30
N ALA A 10 7.28 7.29 -23.74
CA ALA A 10 7.04 7.22 -22.30
C ALA A 10 7.75 6.03 -21.61
N ILE A 11 8.05 4.95 -22.35
CA ILE A 11 8.79 3.78 -21.86
C ILE A 11 10.30 3.96 -21.99
N LEU A 12 10.79 4.67 -23.01
CA LEU A 12 12.22 4.91 -23.22
C LEU A 12 12.83 5.82 -22.13
N ASN A 13 12.04 6.76 -21.62
CA ASN A 13 12.53 7.82 -20.74
C ASN A 13 12.39 7.50 -19.23
N ARG A 14 11.98 6.29 -18.85
CA ARG A 14 11.68 5.94 -17.45
C ARG A 14 12.65 4.91 -16.85
N ARG A 15 12.80 4.94 -15.52
CA ARG A 15 13.57 3.96 -14.75
C ARG A 15 12.70 2.79 -14.29
N THR A 16 13.27 1.61 -14.11
CA THR A 16 12.55 0.45 -13.55
C THR A 16 12.26 0.64 -12.06
N TYR A 17 11.22 -0.03 -11.56
CA TYR A 17 10.90 -0.05 -10.13
C TYR A 17 11.82 -1.04 -9.41
N GLU A 18 12.35 -0.66 -8.25
CA GLU A 18 13.20 -1.52 -7.42
C GLU A 18 12.35 -2.56 -6.66
N VAL A 19 12.38 -3.79 -7.14
CA VAL A 19 11.79 -4.98 -6.48
C VAL A 19 12.69 -5.48 -5.34
N PRO A 20 12.17 -6.29 -4.40
CA PRO A 20 13.02 -6.89 -3.37
C PRO A 20 14.14 -7.74 -3.98
N ALA A 21 15.35 -7.65 -3.40
CA ALA A 21 16.45 -8.53 -3.76
C ALA A 21 16.18 -10.00 -3.36
N GLU A 22 16.90 -10.93 -3.96
CA GLU A 22 16.87 -12.35 -3.59
C GLU A 22 17.47 -12.61 -2.18
N GLY A 23 17.24 -13.80 -1.63
CA GLY A 23 17.84 -14.23 -0.36
C GLY A 23 17.30 -13.51 0.89
N ARG A 24 16.06 -13.01 0.84
CA ARG A 24 15.41 -12.30 1.96
C ARG A 24 14.76 -13.20 3.00
N SER A 25 14.54 -14.50 2.73
CA SER A 25 13.71 -15.38 3.59
C SER A 25 14.25 -15.49 5.03
N GLU A 26 15.56 -15.66 5.18
CA GLU A 26 16.24 -15.81 6.49
C GLU A 26 16.61 -14.47 7.13
N LYS A 27 16.31 -13.35 6.46
CA LYS A 27 16.64 -12.00 6.92
C LYS A 27 15.47 -11.41 7.72
N LEU A 28 15.78 -10.41 8.53
CA LEU A 28 14.79 -9.62 9.25
C LEU A 28 14.20 -8.57 8.29
N ARG A 29 13.06 -8.93 7.67
CA ARG A 29 12.43 -8.19 6.55
C ARG A 29 11.54 -7.04 7.03
N LEU A 30 12.16 -5.95 7.49
CA LEU A 30 11.42 -4.77 7.96
C LEU A 30 11.33 -3.64 6.92
N ASP A 31 11.46 -3.99 5.64
CA ASP A 31 11.64 -3.10 4.50
C ASP A 31 10.42 -2.99 3.56
N PHE A 32 9.47 -3.94 3.52
CA PHE A 32 8.32 -3.92 2.60
C PHE A 32 6.93 -3.86 3.25
N ASN A 33 6.87 -3.57 4.56
CA ASN A 33 5.63 -3.52 5.34
C ASN A 33 4.88 -4.87 5.29
N GLU A 34 5.60 -5.98 5.22
CA GLU A 34 5.03 -7.32 5.19
C GLU A 34 4.53 -7.69 6.60
N ASN A 35 3.53 -8.58 6.69
CA ASN A 35 3.23 -9.21 7.97
C ASN A 35 4.29 -10.30 8.22
N THR A 36 5.25 -9.99 9.10
CA THR A 36 6.36 -10.89 9.42
C THR A 36 5.96 -12.04 10.34
N ALA A 37 4.81 -11.97 11.01
CA ALA A 37 4.25 -13.08 11.77
C ALA A 37 3.66 -14.18 10.86
N GLY A 38 3.42 -13.86 9.59
CA GLY A 38 2.81 -14.74 8.60
C GLY A 38 1.27 -14.70 8.62
N CYS A 39 0.68 -15.48 7.71
CA CYS A 39 -0.77 -15.60 7.60
C CYS A 39 -1.35 -16.58 8.65
N SER A 40 -2.67 -16.60 8.80
CA SER A 40 -3.35 -17.56 9.67
C SER A 40 -2.99 -19.01 9.31
N PRO A 41 -2.79 -19.91 10.29
CA PRO A 41 -2.63 -21.34 10.03
C PRO A 41 -3.80 -21.97 9.24
N ALA A 42 -5.00 -21.37 9.30
CA ALA A 42 -6.15 -21.79 8.50
C ALA A 42 -5.89 -21.65 7.00
N VAL A 43 -5.11 -20.64 6.58
CA VAL A 43 -4.72 -20.43 5.18
C VAL A 43 -3.90 -21.61 4.68
N ARG A 44 -2.87 -22.01 5.42
CA ARG A 44 -2.03 -23.16 5.03
C ARG A 44 -2.84 -24.44 4.92
N ARG A 45 -3.76 -24.68 5.87
CA ARG A 45 -4.67 -25.84 5.82
C ARG A 45 -5.61 -25.79 4.62
N ALA A 46 -6.09 -24.62 4.24
CA ALA A 46 -6.98 -24.45 3.09
C ALA A 46 -6.22 -24.67 1.77
N LEU A 47 -5.02 -24.10 1.63
CA LEU A 47 -4.16 -24.29 0.46
C LEU A 47 -3.75 -25.76 0.27
N ALA A 48 -3.43 -26.47 1.37
CA ALA A 48 -3.07 -27.89 1.33
C ALA A 48 -4.21 -28.81 0.84
N LYS A 49 -5.45 -28.33 0.80
CA LYS A 49 -6.62 -29.09 0.30
C LYS A 49 -6.88 -28.91 -1.19
N LEU A 50 -6.12 -28.06 -1.89
CA LEU A 50 -6.27 -27.88 -3.33
C LEU A 50 -5.96 -29.17 -4.09
N THR A 51 -6.89 -29.60 -4.93
CA THR A 51 -6.74 -30.81 -5.75
C THR A 51 -6.11 -30.49 -7.10
N THR A 52 -5.50 -31.50 -7.74
CA THR A 52 -4.96 -31.38 -9.10
C THR A 52 -6.02 -30.93 -10.11
N LYS A 53 -7.26 -31.45 -9.98
CA LYS A 53 -8.39 -31.04 -10.81
C LYS A 53 -8.72 -29.56 -10.65
N GLN A 54 -8.75 -29.05 -9.42
CA GLN A 54 -8.99 -27.62 -9.16
C GLN A 54 -7.89 -26.72 -9.73
N LEU A 55 -6.63 -27.14 -9.63
CA LEU A 55 -5.49 -26.40 -10.18
C LEU A 55 -5.49 -26.38 -11.71
N ALA A 56 -6.05 -27.40 -12.36
CA ALA A 56 -6.14 -27.50 -13.82
C ALA A 56 -7.33 -26.74 -14.43
N MET A 57 -8.20 -26.14 -13.62
CA MET A 57 -9.38 -25.39 -14.09
C MET A 57 -9.19 -23.88 -13.93
N TYR A 58 -9.85 -23.09 -14.77
CA TYR A 58 -9.95 -21.65 -14.56
C TYR A 58 -10.70 -21.34 -13.25
N PRO A 59 -10.32 -20.29 -12.51
CA PRO A 59 -10.98 -19.96 -11.25
C PRO A 59 -12.43 -19.54 -11.44
N GLU A 60 -13.30 -20.00 -10.53
CA GLU A 60 -14.69 -19.55 -10.44
C GLU A 60 -14.84 -18.44 -9.40
N TYR A 61 -15.23 -17.23 -9.82
CA TYR A 61 -15.17 -16.04 -8.95
C TYR A 61 -16.44 -15.74 -8.15
N GLN A 62 -17.60 -16.29 -8.55
CA GLN A 62 -18.89 -15.78 -8.07
C GLN A 62 -19.08 -16.00 -6.56
N ALA A 63 -18.85 -17.22 -6.07
CA ALA A 63 -18.99 -17.54 -4.65
C ALA A 63 -17.89 -16.90 -3.76
N PRO A 64 -16.60 -16.93 -4.14
CA PRO A 64 -15.55 -16.20 -3.43
C PRO A 64 -15.82 -14.69 -3.34
N THR A 65 -16.22 -14.05 -4.44
CA THR A 65 -16.55 -12.62 -4.47
C THR A 65 -17.67 -12.28 -3.49
N ARG A 66 -18.74 -13.09 -3.43
CA ARG A 66 -19.82 -12.90 -2.44
C ARG A 66 -19.33 -12.97 -0.99
N ARG A 67 -18.45 -13.93 -0.67
CA ARG A 67 -17.91 -14.11 0.68
C ARG A 67 -16.97 -12.96 1.08
N ILE A 68 -16.13 -12.52 0.15
CA ILE A 68 -15.23 -11.37 0.36
C ILE A 68 -16.02 -10.07 0.48
N ALA A 69 -17.05 -9.86 -0.34
CA ALA A 69 -17.92 -8.68 -0.27
C ALA A 69 -18.63 -8.59 1.10
N ARG A 70 -19.12 -9.73 1.61
CA ARG A 70 -19.70 -9.82 2.96
C ARG A 70 -18.71 -9.42 4.05
N TYR A 71 -17.43 -9.77 3.92
CA TYR A 71 -16.41 -9.33 4.88
C TYR A 71 -16.26 -7.80 4.91
N PHE A 72 -16.27 -7.16 3.74
CA PHE A 72 -16.19 -5.70 3.62
C PHE A 72 -17.52 -4.98 3.90
N GLY A 73 -18.63 -5.72 4.07
CA GLY A 73 -19.95 -5.14 4.30
C GLY A 73 -20.53 -4.43 3.07
N VAL A 74 -20.16 -4.88 1.87
CA VAL A 74 -20.65 -4.32 0.59
C VAL A 74 -21.36 -5.39 -0.24
N ARG A 75 -22.12 -4.96 -1.25
CA ARG A 75 -22.71 -5.86 -2.23
C ARG A 75 -21.63 -6.42 -3.17
N PRO A 76 -21.77 -7.64 -3.71
CA PRO A 76 -20.81 -8.22 -4.65
C PRO A 76 -20.55 -7.35 -5.89
N GLU A 77 -21.58 -6.64 -6.37
CA GLU A 77 -21.53 -5.76 -7.52
C GLU A 77 -20.64 -4.54 -7.28
N ALA A 78 -20.48 -4.15 -6.01
CA ALA A 78 -19.60 -3.09 -5.51
C ALA A 78 -18.17 -3.57 -5.21
N LEU A 79 -17.81 -4.81 -5.53
CA LEU A 79 -16.48 -5.40 -5.31
C LEU A 79 -15.88 -5.97 -6.60
N LEU A 80 -14.68 -5.53 -6.95
CA LEU A 80 -13.88 -6.06 -8.04
C LEU A 80 -12.58 -6.63 -7.48
N LEU A 81 -12.33 -7.93 -7.66
CA LEU A 81 -11.08 -8.57 -7.24
C LEU A 81 -9.97 -8.33 -8.27
N THR A 82 -8.74 -8.15 -7.79
CA THR A 82 -7.56 -7.83 -8.62
C THR A 82 -6.33 -8.64 -8.20
N ASN A 83 -5.33 -8.76 -9.08
CA ASN A 83 -4.07 -9.47 -8.81
C ASN A 83 -3.13 -8.66 -7.90
N GLY A 84 -3.59 -8.39 -6.68
CA GLY A 84 -2.89 -7.56 -5.72
C GLY A 84 -3.29 -6.09 -5.81
N GLY A 85 -2.69 -5.28 -4.94
CA GLY A 85 -2.93 -3.84 -4.91
C GLY A 85 -2.40 -3.13 -6.16
N ASP A 86 -1.38 -3.65 -6.81
CA ASP A 86 -0.81 -3.03 -8.02
C ASP A 86 -1.82 -3.01 -9.17
N ASP A 87 -2.50 -4.13 -9.44
CA ASP A 87 -3.60 -4.17 -10.41
C ASP A 87 -4.81 -3.35 -9.95
N ALA A 88 -5.08 -3.30 -8.64
CA ALA A 88 -6.13 -2.43 -8.09
C ALA A 88 -5.86 -0.94 -8.37
N LEU A 89 -4.60 -0.54 -8.51
CA LEU A 89 -4.21 0.83 -8.85
C LEU A 89 -4.09 1.02 -10.36
N ARG A 90 -3.51 0.05 -11.07
CA ARG A 90 -3.28 0.07 -12.51
C ARG A 90 -4.58 0.25 -13.29
N VAL A 91 -5.66 -0.42 -12.87
CA VAL A 91 -6.95 -0.38 -13.58
C VAL A 91 -7.51 1.05 -13.73
N PHE A 92 -7.17 1.97 -12.82
CA PHE A 92 -7.55 3.38 -12.95
C PHE A 92 -6.83 4.08 -14.09
N PHE A 93 -5.58 3.68 -14.38
CA PHE A 93 -4.86 4.15 -15.56
C PHE A 93 -5.46 3.55 -16.83
N ASP A 94 -5.79 2.27 -16.83
CA ASP A 94 -6.47 1.62 -17.97
C ASP A 94 -7.86 2.23 -18.26
N THR A 95 -8.54 2.75 -17.24
CA THR A 95 -9.92 3.26 -17.36
C THR A 95 -9.98 4.77 -17.64
N PHE A 96 -9.15 5.58 -16.98
CA PHE A 96 -9.32 7.04 -16.93
C PHE A 96 -8.15 7.83 -17.52
N VAL A 97 -7.05 7.18 -17.91
CA VAL A 97 -5.82 7.85 -18.30
C VAL A 97 -5.45 7.52 -19.74
N GLN A 98 -5.32 8.57 -20.55
CA GLN A 98 -4.69 8.53 -21.87
C GLN A 98 -3.42 9.38 -21.85
N SER A 99 -2.59 9.24 -22.89
CA SER A 99 -1.39 10.07 -23.03
C SER A 99 -1.75 11.56 -22.94
N GLY A 100 -1.02 12.32 -22.11
CA GLY A 100 -1.27 13.73 -21.87
C GLY A 100 -2.37 14.06 -20.84
N SER A 101 -3.17 13.08 -20.38
CA SER A 101 -4.02 13.25 -19.19
C SER A 101 -3.18 13.65 -17.98
N SER A 102 -3.77 14.35 -17.01
CA SER A 102 -3.09 14.66 -15.76
C SER A 102 -3.59 13.78 -14.61
N ILE A 103 -2.66 13.35 -13.75
CA ILE A 103 -2.98 12.75 -12.46
C ILE A 103 -2.49 13.66 -11.33
N LEU A 104 -3.12 13.58 -10.17
CA LEU A 104 -2.73 14.31 -8.96
C LEU A 104 -2.27 13.34 -7.88
N ILE A 105 -1.08 13.59 -7.33
CA ILE A 105 -0.51 12.84 -6.21
C ILE A 105 0.11 13.80 -5.20
N CYS A 106 0.19 13.37 -3.93
CA CYS A 106 0.90 14.09 -2.88
C CYS A 106 2.16 13.31 -2.51
N GLU A 107 3.35 13.90 -2.58
CA GLU A 107 4.63 13.24 -2.29
C GLU A 107 5.26 13.72 -0.97
N PRO A 108 5.90 12.83 -0.20
CA PRO A 108 6.18 11.41 -0.51
C PRO A 108 4.95 10.51 -0.33
N THR A 109 4.74 9.59 -1.27
CA THR A 109 3.68 8.56 -1.21
C THR A 109 4.12 7.26 -1.88
N PHE A 110 3.19 6.35 -2.16
CA PHE A 110 3.45 5.07 -2.79
C PHE A 110 3.96 5.29 -4.24
N PRO A 111 5.19 4.84 -4.57
CA PRO A 111 5.83 5.16 -5.85
C PRO A 111 5.11 4.57 -7.08
N MET A 112 4.23 3.58 -6.89
CA MET A 112 3.54 2.95 -8.03
C MET A 112 2.60 3.91 -8.76
N TYR A 113 2.07 4.95 -8.11
CA TYR A 113 1.22 5.93 -8.80
C TYR A 113 2.02 6.68 -9.88
N ARG A 114 3.24 7.12 -9.54
CA ARG A 114 4.17 7.74 -10.49
C ARG A 114 4.62 6.75 -11.56
N TYR A 115 4.98 5.53 -11.14
CA TYR A 115 5.42 4.48 -12.05
C TYR A 115 4.40 4.22 -13.17
N TYR A 116 3.13 4.06 -12.81
CA TYR A 116 2.07 3.86 -13.80
C TYR A 116 1.78 5.13 -14.60
N ALA A 117 1.75 6.31 -13.97
CA ALA A 117 1.57 7.56 -14.73
C ALA A 117 2.61 7.73 -15.84
N GLU A 118 3.88 7.42 -15.56
CA GLU A 118 4.95 7.42 -16.55
C GLU A 118 4.70 6.39 -17.66
N ILE A 119 4.28 5.16 -17.33
CA ILE A 119 3.93 4.14 -18.34
C ILE A 119 2.82 4.61 -19.27
N TYR A 120 1.83 5.36 -18.80
CA TYR A 120 0.70 5.83 -19.60
C TYR A 120 0.98 7.17 -20.30
N GLY A 121 2.14 7.79 -20.06
CA GLY A 121 2.47 9.11 -20.62
C GLY A 121 1.62 10.24 -20.01
N ALA A 122 1.19 10.08 -18.76
CA ALA A 122 0.40 11.06 -18.05
C ALA A 122 1.28 12.19 -17.48
N ARG A 123 0.75 13.41 -17.44
CA ARG A 123 1.34 14.52 -16.70
C ARG A 123 1.10 14.33 -15.20
N ILE A 124 2.13 14.42 -14.39
CA ILE A 124 2.03 14.20 -12.94
C ILE A 124 2.01 15.55 -12.23
N SER A 125 0.84 15.94 -11.72
CA SER A 125 0.72 17.07 -10.80
C SER A 125 1.07 16.60 -9.39
N VAL A 126 2.13 17.18 -8.83
CA VAL A 126 2.65 16.81 -7.52
C VAL A 126 2.44 17.95 -6.54
N LEU A 127 1.84 17.63 -5.40
CA LEU A 127 1.89 18.47 -4.20
C LEU A 127 2.82 17.81 -3.18
N ARG A 128 3.47 18.61 -2.33
CA ARG A 128 4.35 18.10 -1.29
C ARG A 128 3.64 18.10 0.05
N TYR A 129 3.80 17.04 0.83
CA TYR A 129 3.46 17.06 2.25
C TYR A 129 4.27 18.15 2.97
N GLY A 130 3.75 18.66 4.09
CA GLY A 130 4.43 19.65 4.92
C GLY A 130 5.68 19.09 5.60
N SER A 131 6.42 19.96 6.30
CA SER A 131 7.66 19.58 6.99
C SER A 131 7.44 18.56 8.11
N GLU A 132 6.25 18.51 8.72
CA GLU A 132 5.87 17.50 9.70
C GLU A 132 5.04 16.36 9.06
N MET A 133 5.14 16.20 7.73
CA MET A 133 4.42 15.21 6.94
C MET A 133 2.90 15.42 6.94
N GLU A 134 2.43 16.66 7.05
CA GLU A 134 1.00 16.99 6.97
C GLU A 134 0.48 16.91 5.54
N PHE A 135 -0.75 16.40 5.39
CA PHE A 135 -1.41 16.30 4.09
C PHE A 135 -1.71 17.70 3.53
N PRO A 136 -1.33 18.02 2.27
CA PRO A 136 -1.44 19.37 1.71
C PRO A 136 -2.87 19.67 1.22
N LEU A 137 -3.84 19.65 2.14
CA LEU A 137 -5.27 19.70 1.84
C LEU A 137 -5.70 20.87 0.96
N GLU A 138 -5.31 22.09 1.32
CA GLU A 138 -5.69 23.29 0.54
C GLU A 138 -5.09 23.27 -0.87
N GLY A 139 -3.86 22.79 -0.99
CA GLY A 139 -3.21 22.57 -2.28
C GLY A 139 -3.98 21.58 -3.13
N VAL A 140 -4.45 20.47 -2.54
CA VAL A 140 -5.23 19.44 -3.23
C VAL A 140 -6.54 20.01 -3.73
N ILE A 141 -7.29 20.70 -2.87
CA ILE A 141 -8.56 21.36 -3.24
C ILE A 141 -8.35 22.35 -4.39
N ALA A 142 -7.27 23.13 -4.35
CA ALA A 142 -6.95 24.06 -5.43
C ALA A 142 -6.57 23.35 -6.74
N ALA A 143 -5.77 22.29 -6.68
CA ALA A 143 -5.33 21.52 -7.84
C ALA A 143 -6.50 20.80 -8.53
N LEU A 144 -7.51 20.36 -7.77
CA LEU A 144 -8.73 19.72 -8.30
C LEU A 144 -9.52 20.63 -9.27
N ARG A 145 -9.36 21.97 -9.19
CA ARG A 145 -9.97 22.90 -10.16
C ARG A 145 -9.47 22.67 -11.59
N ARG A 146 -8.27 22.10 -11.74
CA ARG A 146 -7.68 21.73 -13.04
C ARG A 146 -8.21 20.39 -13.58
N ARG A 147 -9.12 19.73 -12.84
CA ARG A 147 -9.80 18.48 -13.21
C ARG A 147 -8.80 17.39 -13.63
N PRO A 148 -7.84 16.99 -12.77
CA PRO A 148 -7.03 15.82 -13.06
C PRO A 148 -7.93 14.59 -13.26
N SER A 149 -7.55 13.68 -14.14
CA SER A 149 -8.34 12.46 -14.41
C SER A 149 -8.46 11.59 -13.16
N VAL A 150 -7.36 11.47 -12.41
CA VAL A 150 -7.30 10.66 -11.18
C VAL A 150 -6.53 11.40 -10.08
N LEU A 151 -7.03 11.34 -8.85
CA LEU A 151 -6.34 11.70 -7.61
C LEU A 151 -6.11 10.44 -6.79
N PHE A 152 -4.85 10.09 -6.51
CA PHE A 152 -4.51 9.00 -5.60
C PHE A 152 -4.17 9.53 -4.20
N ILE A 153 -4.78 8.93 -3.18
CA ILE A 153 -4.51 9.20 -1.78
C ILE A 153 -4.29 7.87 -1.06
N ALA A 154 -3.05 7.59 -0.65
CA ALA A 154 -2.76 6.51 0.29
C ALA A 154 -3.22 6.92 1.69
N ASN A 155 -4.04 6.11 2.34
CA ASN A 155 -4.56 6.41 3.68
C ASN A 155 -4.76 5.14 4.54
N PRO A 156 -3.90 4.89 5.55
CA PRO A 156 -2.69 5.63 5.93
C PRO A 156 -1.66 5.79 4.80
N ASN A 157 -1.00 6.95 4.75
CA ASN A 157 0.00 7.24 3.70
C ASN A 157 1.28 6.44 3.92
N ASN A 158 1.84 5.91 2.83
CA ASN A 158 3.16 5.26 2.82
C ASN A 158 4.13 6.15 2.00
N PRO A 159 5.22 6.69 2.58
CA PRO A 159 5.93 6.17 3.76
C PRO A 159 5.66 6.89 5.08
N THR A 160 4.92 7.99 5.08
CA THR A 160 4.83 8.89 6.26
C THR A 160 4.10 8.30 7.46
N GLY A 161 3.12 7.43 7.21
CA GLY A 161 2.23 6.87 8.22
C GLY A 161 1.00 7.75 8.51
N THR A 162 0.91 8.96 7.96
CA THR A 162 -0.16 9.90 8.29
C THR A 162 -1.53 9.44 7.86
N LEU A 163 -2.55 9.94 8.55
CA LEU A 163 -3.95 9.56 8.36
C LEU A 163 -4.80 10.81 8.12
N LEU A 164 -5.43 10.84 6.95
CA LEU A 164 -6.42 11.83 6.58
C LEU A 164 -7.66 11.72 7.47
N GLN A 165 -8.14 12.85 7.96
CA GLN A 165 -9.35 12.93 8.77
C GLN A 165 -10.62 12.90 7.92
N LYS A 166 -11.74 12.50 8.54
CA LYS A 166 -13.06 12.43 7.87
C LYS A 166 -13.44 13.75 7.19
N GLU A 167 -13.25 14.86 7.90
CA GLU A 167 -13.64 16.18 7.39
C GLU A 167 -12.78 16.60 6.19
N GLU A 168 -11.49 16.29 6.20
CA GLU A 168 -10.58 16.56 5.08
C GLU A 168 -10.98 15.76 3.84
N LEU A 169 -11.27 14.46 3.99
CA LEU A 169 -11.79 13.63 2.89
C LEU A 169 -13.11 14.21 2.34
N ARG A 170 -14.01 14.67 3.21
CA ARG A 170 -15.27 15.30 2.78
C ARG A 170 -15.03 16.53 1.93
N ARG A 171 -14.04 17.35 2.27
CA ARG A 171 -13.66 18.55 1.50
C ARG A 171 -13.07 18.17 0.15
N VAL A 172 -12.18 17.17 0.10
CA VAL A 172 -11.62 16.63 -1.15
C VAL A 172 -12.73 16.13 -2.07
N LEU A 173 -13.64 15.28 -1.59
CA LEU A 173 -14.71 14.71 -2.40
C LEU A 173 -15.71 15.75 -2.90
N LYS A 174 -15.99 16.80 -2.12
CA LYS A 174 -16.80 17.94 -2.58
C LYS A 174 -16.12 18.72 -3.72
N ALA A 175 -14.79 18.83 -3.71
CA ALA A 175 -14.04 19.53 -4.75
C ALA A 175 -13.80 18.68 -6.00
N ALA A 176 -13.67 17.35 -5.86
CA ALA A 176 -13.32 16.42 -6.92
C ALA A 176 -14.54 15.99 -7.78
N THR A 177 -15.27 16.93 -8.37
CA THR A 177 -16.51 16.62 -9.11
C THR A 177 -16.28 15.98 -10.49
N HIS A 178 -15.06 16.08 -11.04
CA HIS A 178 -14.69 15.56 -12.37
C HIS A 178 -13.39 14.73 -12.33
N THR A 179 -13.10 14.16 -11.17
CA THR A 179 -11.84 13.45 -10.90
C THR A 179 -12.16 12.15 -10.20
N ALA A 180 -11.65 11.02 -10.69
CA ALA A 180 -11.70 9.76 -9.95
C ALA A 180 -10.81 9.88 -8.70
N VAL A 181 -11.38 9.72 -7.52
CA VAL A 181 -10.65 9.78 -6.24
C VAL A 181 -10.41 8.35 -5.78
N VAL A 182 -9.15 7.94 -5.78
CA VAL A 182 -8.74 6.60 -5.35
C VAL A 182 -8.14 6.69 -3.96
N MET A 183 -8.88 6.18 -2.97
CA MET A 183 -8.40 5.95 -1.62
C MET A 183 -7.69 4.61 -1.56
N ASP A 184 -6.36 4.63 -1.57
CA ASP A 184 -5.54 3.42 -1.38
C ASP A 184 -5.46 3.10 0.12
N GLU A 185 -6.25 2.12 0.52
CA GLU A 185 -6.46 1.68 1.89
C GLU A 185 -5.68 0.39 2.21
N ALA A 186 -4.46 0.28 1.68
CA ALA A 186 -3.59 -0.87 1.95
C ALA A 186 -3.25 -1.09 3.44
N TYR A 187 -3.40 -0.07 4.28
CA TYR A 187 -3.08 -0.09 5.71
C TYR A 187 -4.28 0.29 6.61
N ALA A 188 -5.48 0.39 6.07
CA ALA A 188 -6.64 0.94 6.79
C ALA A 188 -7.05 0.14 8.03
N GLU A 189 -6.82 -1.17 8.05
CA GLU A 189 -7.11 -2.03 9.21
C GLU A 189 -6.30 -1.64 10.45
N PHE A 190 -5.12 -1.02 10.29
CA PHE A 190 -4.29 -0.55 11.41
C PHE A 190 -4.77 0.78 11.99
N SER A 191 -5.53 1.57 11.21
CA SER A 191 -6.04 2.89 11.60
C SER A 191 -7.48 2.85 12.11
N GLY A 192 -8.29 1.92 11.59
CA GLY A 192 -9.73 1.86 11.84
C GLY A 192 -10.55 2.90 11.04
N PHE A 193 -9.90 3.69 10.20
CA PHE A 193 -10.56 4.60 9.26
C PHE A 193 -10.75 3.92 7.91
N THR A 194 -11.93 4.06 7.32
CA THR A 194 -12.19 3.67 5.93
C THR A 194 -13.20 4.61 5.26
N ALA A 195 -13.00 4.86 3.98
CA ALA A 195 -13.87 5.60 3.08
C ALA A 195 -14.97 4.71 2.45
N MET A 196 -14.91 3.38 2.63
CA MET A 196 -15.87 2.45 2.01
C MET A 196 -17.36 2.82 2.23
N PRO A 197 -17.82 3.25 3.41
CA PRO A 197 -19.23 3.61 3.58
C PRO A 197 -19.68 4.79 2.72
N TRP A 198 -18.74 5.56 2.16
CA TRP A 198 -19.01 6.81 1.45
C TRP A 198 -19.17 6.59 -0.06
N ILE A 199 -18.83 5.39 -0.58
CA ILE A 199 -18.92 5.06 -2.01
C ILE A 199 -20.34 5.23 -2.55
N TRP A 200 -21.36 5.05 -1.71
CA TRP A 200 -22.77 5.19 -2.08
C TRP A 200 -23.20 6.66 -2.24
N LYS A 201 -22.44 7.59 -1.63
CA LYS A 201 -22.71 9.03 -1.68
C LYS A 201 -21.87 9.74 -2.74
N TYR A 202 -20.71 9.19 -3.08
CA TYR A 202 -19.73 9.82 -3.95
C TYR A 202 -19.36 8.85 -5.07
N ALA A 203 -20.00 8.98 -6.23
CA ALA A 203 -19.78 8.09 -7.37
C ALA A 203 -18.32 8.14 -7.88
N GLN A 204 -17.60 9.24 -7.68
CA GLN A 204 -16.20 9.35 -8.06
C GLN A 204 -15.21 8.66 -7.10
N LEU A 205 -15.68 8.19 -5.94
CA LEU A 205 -14.84 7.58 -4.91
C LEU A 205 -14.67 6.09 -5.17
N PHE A 206 -13.41 5.67 -5.20
CA PHE A 206 -13.00 4.27 -5.25
C PHE A 206 -12.07 3.98 -4.09
N VAL A 207 -12.22 2.79 -3.50
CA VAL A 207 -11.36 2.31 -2.43
C VAL A 207 -10.57 1.11 -2.92
N ALA A 208 -9.24 1.23 -2.94
CA ALA A 208 -8.35 0.12 -3.26
C ALA A 208 -7.93 -0.60 -1.97
N LYS A 209 -8.00 -1.93 -1.97
CA LYS A 209 -7.69 -2.81 -0.83
C LYS A 209 -6.65 -3.86 -1.22
N THR A 210 -5.94 -4.38 -0.23
CA THR A 210 -5.04 -5.52 -0.42
C THR A 210 -5.09 -6.50 0.74
N PHE A 211 -4.84 -7.77 0.44
CA PHE A 211 -4.67 -8.83 1.43
C PHE A 211 -3.19 -9.05 1.80
N SER A 212 -2.29 -8.24 1.24
CA SER A 212 -0.86 -8.40 1.41
C SER A 212 -0.38 -8.09 2.83
N LYS A 213 -1.07 -7.17 3.52
CA LYS A 213 -0.65 -6.61 4.81
C LYS A 213 -1.27 -7.43 5.93
N VAL A 214 -2.44 -7.04 6.42
CA VAL A 214 -3.07 -7.66 7.60
C VAL A 214 -3.28 -9.17 7.47
N ALA A 215 -3.79 -9.63 6.32
CA ALA A 215 -4.03 -11.06 6.10
C ALA A 215 -2.74 -11.89 5.89
N GLY A 216 -1.58 -11.24 5.73
CA GLY A 216 -0.29 -11.92 5.53
C GLY A 216 -0.15 -12.66 4.20
N LEU A 217 -0.90 -12.24 3.17
CA LEU A 217 -0.96 -12.92 1.87
C LEU A 217 -0.18 -12.19 0.77
N ALA A 218 0.93 -11.53 1.12
CA ALA A 218 1.69 -10.69 0.19
C ALA A 218 2.10 -11.42 -1.10
N ALA A 219 2.51 -12.69 -0.98
CA ALA A 219 2.93 -13.52 -2.09
C ALA A 219 1.78 -13.99 -3.00
N LEU A 220 0.54 -14.03 -2.50
CA LEU A 220 -0.61 -14.56 -3.26
C LEU A 220 -1.27 -13.53 -4.17
N ARG A 221 -0.86 -12.26 -4.05
CA ARG A 221 -1.30 -11.17 -4.93
C ARG A 221 -2.82 -11.07 -5.03
N LEU A 222 -3.49 -10.83 -3.89
CA LEU A 222 -4.91 -10.47 -3.88
C LEU A 222 -5.12 -9.02 -3.48
N GLY A 223 -5.93 -8.33 -4.28
CA GLY A 223 -6.43 -7.00 -4.02
C GLY A 223 -7.89 -6.87 -4.38
N ALA A 224 -8.43 -5.68 -4.16
CA ALA A 224 -9.76 -5.35 -4.62
C ALA A 224 -9.91 -3.85 -4.86
N VAL A 225 -10.86 -3.50 -5.73
CA VAL A 225 -11.43 -2.16 -5.85
C VAL A 225 -12.89 -2.22 -5.41
N ILE A 226 -13.28 -1.26 -4.56
CA ILE A 226 -14.63 -1.13 -4.03
C ILE A 226 -15.15 0.26 -4.38
N ALA A 227 -16.32 0.32 -5.00
CA ALA A 227 -17.00 1.57 -5.38
C ALA A 227 -18.50 1.30 -5.55
N CYS A 228 -19.31 2.34 -5.80
CA CYS A 228 -20.68 2.11 -6.22
C CYS A 228 -20.72 1.31 -7.54
N GLU A 229 -21.83 0.62 -7.78
CA GLU A 229 -21.97 -0.34 -8.87
C GLU A 229 -21.77 0.30 -10.24
N GLU A 230 -22.33 1.49 -10.45
CA GLU A 230 -22.28 2.24 -11.69
C GLU A 230 -20.83 2.62 -12.05
N SER A 231 -20.09 3.14 -11.08
CA SER A 231 -18.69 3.52 -11.26
C SER A 231 -17.79 2.32 -11.41
N LEU A 232 -18.05 1.25 -10.65
CA LEU A 232 -17.24 0.03 -10.74
C LEU A 232 -17.47 -0.68 -12.07
N ALA A 233 -18.67 -0.59 -12.67
CA ALA A 233 -18.95 -1.13 -13.99
C ALA A 233 -18.04 -0.53 -15.09
N LEU A 234 -17.65 0.74 -14.97
CA LEU A 234 -16.68 1.37 -15.87
C LEU A 234 -15.31 0.72 -15.74
N VAL A 235 -14.83 0.57 -14.51
CA VAL A 235 -13.53 -0.03 -14.19
C VAL A 235 -13.47 -1.50 -14.62
N ARG A 236 -14.58 -2.26 -14.46
CA ARG A 236 -14.68 -3.66 -14.88
C ARG A 236 -14.42 -3.86 -16.37
N ARG A 237 -14.75 -2.89 -17.24
CA ARG A 237 -14.52 -2.98 -18.69
C ARG A 237 -13.04 -3.01 -19.06
N ALA A 238 -12.17 -2.51 -18.19
CA ALA A 238 -10.73 -2.48 -18.39
C ALA A 238 -10.01 -3.72 -17.84
N MET A 239 -10.73 -4.65 -17.21
CA MET A 239 -10.13 -5.82 -16.56
C MET A 239 -10.00 -7.02 -17.50
N PRO A 240 -8.92 -7.80 -17.40
CA PRO A 240 -8.85 -9.11 -18.06
C PRO A 240 -9.87 -10.08 -17.44
N PRO A 241 -10.27 -11.14 -18.17
CA PRO A 241 -11.31 -12.08 -17.72
C PRO A 241 -10.92 -12.93 -16.51
N PHE A 242 -9.62 -13.21 -16.31
CA PHE A 242 -9.11 -14.07 -15.24
C PHE A 242 -7.99 -13.38 -14.43
N PRO A 243 -8.30 -12.31 -13.69
CA PRO A 243 -7.26 -11.50 -13.04
C PRO A 243 -6.67 -12.17 -11.80
N VAL A 244 -7.40 -13.08 -11.14
CA VAL A 244 -7.03 -13.62 -9.82
C VAL A 244 -6.88 -15.13 -9.86
N ASN A 245 -5.80 -15.64 -9.29
CA ASN A 245 -5.52 -17.06 -9.20
C ASN A 245 -6.36 -17.77 -8.10
N LEU A 246 -6.61 -19.07 -8.26
CA LEU A 246 -7.43 -19.85 -7.33
C LEU A 246 -6.86 -19.89 -5.90
N ALA A 247 -5.53 -20.03 -5.76
CA ALA A 247 -4.88 -20.12 -4.45
C ALA A 247 -5.12 -18.85 -3.61
N ALA A 248 -5.10 -17.68 -4.26
CA ALA A 248 -5.40 -16.41 -3.63
C ALA A 248 -6.84 -16.33 -3.09
N LEU A 249 -7.83 -16.83 -3.87
CA LEU A 249 -9.23 -16.88 -3.44
C LEU A 249 -9.39 -17.78 -2.20
N VAL A 250 -8.86 -19.00 -2.27
CA VAL A 250 -8.93 -19.97 -1.16
C VAL A 250 -8.26 -19.45 0.10
N ALA A 251 -7.07 -18.87 -0.04
CA ALA A 251 -6.33 -18.29 1.08
C ALA A 251 -7.05 -17.10 1.71
N ALA A 252 -7.61 -16.21 0.89
CA ALA A 252 -8.32 -15.04 1.39
C ALA A 252 -9.56 -15.46 2.19
N GLU A 253 -10.37 -16.38 1.67
CA GLU A 253 -11.52 -16.88 2.41
C GLU A 253 -11.13 -17.49 3.76
N ALA A 254 -10.07 -18.30 3.79
CA ALA A 254 -9.57 -18.88 5.02
C ALA A 254 -9.08 -17.80 6.02
N ALA A 255 -8.38 -16.79 5.54
CA ALA A 255 -7.92 -15.66 6.37
C ALA A 255 -9.10 -14.83 6.91
N LEU A 256 -10.08 -14.52 6.07
CA LEU A 256 -11.25 -13.71 6.42
C LEU A 256 -12.19 -14.38 7.43
N ASN A 257 -12.19 -15.71 7.49
CA ASN A 257 -12.89 -16.49 8.50
C ASN A 257 -12.15 -16.54 9.85
N ASP A 258 -10.84 -16.26 9.87
CA ASP A 258 -10.02 -16.17 11.08
C ASP A 258 -9.74 -14.70 11.46
N ARG A 259 -10.82 -13.97 11.71
CA ARG A 259 -10.79 -12.55 12.07
C ARG A 259 -10.00 -12.30 13.37
N GLU A 260 -10.07 -13.24 14.30
CA GLU A 260 -9.40 -13.13 15.59
C GLU A 260 -7.88 -13.07 15.42
N THR A 261 -7.29 -13.92 14.58
CA THR A 261 -5.85 -13.89 14.31
C THR A 261 -5.42 -12.58 13.66
N MET A 262 -6.19 -12.07 12.70
CA MET A 262 -5.91 -10.76 12.09
C MET A 262 -6.02 -9.62 13.12
N GLN A 263 -7.03 -9.64 13.98
CA GLN A 263 -7.22 -8.62 15.01
C GLN A 263 -6.10 -8.66 16.06
N ARG A 264 -5.66 -9.85 16.49
CA ARG A 264 -4.51 -10.02 17.38
C ARG A 264 -3.24 -9.46 16.76
N TYR A 265 -3.00 -9.71 15.48
CA TYR A 265 -1.86 -9.13 14.75
C TYR A 265 -1.93 -7.60 14.70
N VAL A 266 -3.08 -7.02 14.31
CA VAL A 266 -3.28 -5.56 14.26
C VAL A 266 -3.02 -4.93 15.63
N ASN A 267 -3.59 -5.49 16.70
CA ASN A 267 -3.41 -4.98 18.06
C ASN A 267 -1.94 -5.08 18.52
N GLY A 268 -1.27 -6.19 18.19
CA GLY A 268 0.15 -6.38 18.46
C GLY A 268 1.02 -5.34 17.76
N VAL A 269 0.77 -5.09 16.47
CA VAL A 269 1.44 -4.04 15.68
C VAL A 269 1.23 -2.67 16.30
N LYS A 270 -0.01 -2.30 16.66
CA LYS A 270 -0.29 -0.98 17.26
C LYS A 270 0.50 -0.78 18.57
N ARG A 271 0.53 -1.80 19.43
CA ARG A 271 1.30 -1.77 20.69
C ARG A 271 2.80 -1.65 20.44
N LEU A 272 3.35 -2.51 19.57
CA LEU A 272 4.78 -2.52 19.27
C LEU A 272 5.24 -1.25 18.54
N ARG A 273 4.37 -0.66 17.70
CA ARG A 273 4.62 0.62 17.05
C ARG A 273 4.81 1.73 18.07
N ALA A 274 3.89 1.86 19.03
CA ALA A 274 4.00 2.85 20.09
C ALA A 274 5.25 2.63 20.97
N TRP A 275 5.50 1.38 21.38
CA TRP A 275 6.69 1.03 22.16
C TRP A 275 8.00 1.35 21.41
N PHE A 276 8.09 0.99 20.13
CA PHE A 276 9.31 1.18 19.35
C PHE A 276 9.57 2.67 19.05
N ALA A 277 8.51 3.47 18.84
CA ALA A 277 8.64 4.93 18.73
C ALA A 277 9.27 5.53 20.00
N ALA A 278 8.73 5.18 21.17
CA ALA A 278 9.25 5.64 22.46
C ALA A 278 10.70 5.19 22.71
N GLU A 279 11.10 4.00 22.27
CA GLU A 279 12.49 3.56 22.36
C GLU A 279 13.43 4.33 21.41
N LEU A 280 12.97 4.70 20.21
CA LEU A 280 13.75 5.52 19.27
C LEU A 280 13.95 6.96 19.79
N GLU A 281 12.97 7.53 20.48
CA GLU A 281 13.10 8.86 21.10
C GLU A 281 14.27 8.92 22.08
N ARG A 282 14.60 7.80 22.77
CA ARG A 282 15.74 7.71 23.69
C ARG A 282 17.11 7.76 23.00
N PHE A 283 17.13 7.71 21.67
CA PHE A 283 18.33 7.88 20.83
C PHE A 283 18.33 9.21 20.09
N ASP A 284 17.48 10.16 20.49
CA ASP A 284 17.26 11.46 19.82
C ASP A 284 16.82 11.31 18.35
N VAL A 285 16.16 10.20 18.02
CA VAL A 285 15.65 9.92 16.68
C VAL A 285 14.21 10.42 16.59
N LYS A 286 13.97 11.43 15.76
CA LYS A 286 12.61 11.90 15.47
C LYS A 286 11.81 10.81 14.77
N THR A 287 10.63 10.51 15.29
CA THR A 287 9.64 9.64 14.64
C THR A 287 8.39 10.42 14.27
N TYR A 288 7.68 9.97 13.24
CA TYR A 288 6.44 10.61 12.78
C TYR A 288 5.22 9.75 13.18
N PRO A 289 4.08 10.38 13.52
CA PRO A 289 2.84 9.67 13.81
C PRO A 289 2.47 8.72 12.67
N SER A 290 2.20 7.47 13.02
CA SER A 290 1.84 6.45 12.04
C SER A 290 0.55 5.75 12.40
N ALA A 291 -0.30 5.56 11.40
CA ALA A 291 -1.51 4.76 11.45
C ALA A 291 -1.39 3.44 10.67
N GLY A 292 -0.22 3.11 10.07
CA GLY A 292 0.05 1.85 9.36
C GLY A 292 0.92 0.85 10.15
N ASN A 293 1.38 -0.26 9.53
CA ASN A 293 2.26 -1.23 10.18
C ASN A 293 3.76 -0.90 10.08
N PHE A 294 4.09 0.38 10.13
CA PHE A 294 5.45 0.89 10.00
C PHE A 294 5.59 2.22 10.71
N ILE A 295 6.81 2.70 10.87
CA ILE A 295 7.14 4.05 11.37
C ILE A 295 8.10 4.70 10.39
N LEU A 296 7.90 6.00 10.13
CA LEU A 296 8.93 6.83 9.53
C LEU A 296 9.79 7.42 10.66
N ALA A 297 11.09 7.24 10.57
CA ALA A 297 12.07 7.77 11.52
C ALA A 297 13.15 8.55 10.78
N ASN A 298 13.73 9.56 11.43
CA ASN A 298 14.82 10.37 10.92
C ASN A 298 16.04 10.26 11.83
N PHE A 299 17.06 9.52 11.38
CA PHE A 299 18.35 9.37 12.04
C PHE A 299 19.36 10.47 11.62
N GLY A 300 18.92 11.48 10.87
CA GLY A 300 19.78 12.55 10.37
C GLY A 300 20.89 12.07 9.42
N PRO A 301 21.88 12.93 9.12
CA PRO A 301 22.89 12.66 8.09
C PRO A 301 23.72 11.38 8.30
N SER A 302 23.86 10.91 9.54
CA SER A 302 24.59 9.68 9.89
C SER A 302 23.76 8.40 9.72
N GLY A 303 22.43 8.52 9.53
CA GLY A 303 21.52 7.39 9.38
C GLY A 303 21.90 6.38 8.27
N PRO A 304 22.27 6.81 7.06
CA PRO A 304 22.67 5.89 5.99
C PRO A 304 23.81 4.93 6.38
N ALA A 305 24.79 5.39 7.16
CA ALA A 305 25.87 4.54 7.65
C ALA A 305 25.37 3.46 8.63
N LEU A 306 24.41 3.80 9.51
CA LEU A 306 23.73 2.83 10.36
C LEU A 306 22.96 1.80 9.51
N PHE A 307 22.18 2.25 8.52
CA PHE A 307 21.35 1.35 7.72
C PHE A 307 22.18 0.33 6.94
N GLN A 308 23.32 0.73 6.39
CA GLN A 308 24.26 -0.19 5.73
C GLN A 308 24.83 -1.24 6.69
N LYS A 309 25.15 -0.87 7.94
CA LYS A 309 25.61 -1.82 8.95
C LYS A 309 24.51 -2.82 9.34
N LEU A 310 23.28 -2.35 9.51
CA LEU A 310 22.12 -3.20 9.79
C LEU A 310 21.86 -4.17 8.64
N GLU A 311 21.93 -3.71 7.39
CA GLU A 311 21.78 -4.56 6.21
C GLU A 311 22.82 -5.68 6.16
N LYS A 312 24.09 -5.39 6.46
CA LYS A 312 25.16 -6.40 6.59
C LYS A 312 24.89 -7.44 7.69
N GLN A 313 24.10 -7.08 8.72
CA GLN A 313 23.66 -7.99 9.77
C GLN A 313 22.36 -8.75 9.42
N GLY A 314 21.89 -8.63 8.18
CA GLY A 314 20.64 -9.24 7.71
C GLY A 314 19.39 -8.54 8.21
N ILE A 315 19.48 -7.28 8.63
CA ILE A 315 18.35 -6.45 9.05
C ILE A 315 18.01 -5.46 7.94
N LEU A 316 16.90 -5.70 7.26
CA LEU A 316 16.50 -4.94 6.08
C LEU A 316 15.53 -3.83 6.48
N LEU A 317 15.92 -2.59 6.23
CA LEU A 317 15.07 -1.40 6.41
C LEU A 317 14.81 -0.73 5.06
N ARG A 318 13.80 0.13 4.97
CA ARG A 318 13.52 0.89 3.74
C ARG A 318 13.98 2.33 3.87
N GLU A 319 15.21 2.59 3.44
CA GLU A 319 15.74 3.95 3.35
C GLU A 319 14.87 4.83 2.43
N ARG A 320 14.64 6.09 2.85
CA ARG A 320 13.87 7.11 2.14
C ARG A 320 14.70 8.37 1.82
N SER A 321 16.02 8.20 1.75
CA SER A 321 16.96 9.29 1.45
C SER A 321 16.76 9.89 0.06
N LYS A 322 16.36 9.08 -0.93
CA LYS A 322 16.13 9.53 -2.31
C LYS A 322 14.87 10.40 -2.46
N ASP A 323 13.87 10.23 -1.59
CA ASP A 323 12.56 10.86 -1.74
C ASP A 323 12.18 11.85 -0.63
N ILE A 324 12.86 11.81 0.52
CA ILE A 324 12.62 12.73 1.64
C ILE A 324 13.91 13.46 2.03
N GLY A 325 14.97 12.72 2.37
CA GLY A 325 16.25 13.31 2.77
C GLY A 325 17.12 12.33 3.56
N PRO A 326 18.43 12.61 3.68
CA PRO A 326 19.38 11.72 4.33
C PRO A 326 18.96 11.42 5.77
N GLY A 327 18.97 10.14 6.15
CA GLY A 327 18.59 9.68 7.49
C GLY A 327 17.13 9.26 7.64
N PHE A 328 16.27 9.57 6.67
CA PHE A 328 14.90 9.08 6.69
C PHE A 328 14.85 7.59 6.35
N VAL A 329 14.14 6.84 7.19
CA VAL A 329 13.93 5.40 7.01
C VAL A 329 12.52 5.03 7.41
N ARG A 330 11.88 4.19 6.59
CA ARG A 330 10.63 3.54 6.94
C ARG A 330 10.94 2.15 7.50
N ILE A 331 10.49 1.91 8.72
CA ILE A 331 10.73 0.67 9.48
C ILE A 331 9.39 -0.05 9.64
N THR A 332 9.26 -1.25 9.08
CA THR A 332 8.09 -2.12 9.32
C THR A 332 8.07 -2.55 10.79
N ILE A 333 6.89 -2.61 11.38
CA ILE A 333 6.69 -3.19 12.71
C ILE A 333 6.45 -4.69 12.56
N GLY A 334 7.49 -5.46 12.88
CA GLY A 334 7.44 -6.92 12.90
C GLY A 334 6.92 -7.49 14.22
N THR A 335 7.30 -8.74 14.49
CA THR A 335 7.05 -9.41 15.77
C THR A 335 7.86 -8.79 16.91
N GLN A 336 7.48 -9.06 18.15
CA GLN A 336 8.17 -8.52 19.33
C GLN A 336 9.66 -8.90 19.35
N SER A 337 10.00 -10.15 19.01
CA SER A 337 11.39 -10.61 18.95
C SER A 337 12.18 -9.92 17.84
N GLU A 338 11.57 -9.70 16.67
CA GLU A 338 12.21 -8.97 15.57
C GLU A 338 12.47 -7.50 15.95
N MET A 339 11.49 -6.83 16.56
CA MET A 339 11.65 -5.43 16.97
C MET A 339 12.68 -5.28 18.11
N GLN A 340 12.75 -6.22 19.05
CA GLN A 340 13.80 -6.27 20.07
C GLN A 340 15.20 -6.51 19.45
N ARG A 341 15.30 -7.38 18.45
CA ARG A 341 16.56 -7.61 17.71
C ARG A 341 17.02 -6.36 16.97
N LEU A 342 16.11 -5.66 16.28
CA LEU A 342 16.41 -4.37 15.64
C LEU A 342 16.89 -3.34 16.69
N LEU A 343 16.17 -3.19 17.79
CA LEU A 343 16.52 -2.23 18.85
C LEU A 343 17.90 -2.52 19.44
N LYS A 344 18.22 -3.79 19.71
CA LYS A 344 19.56 -4.20 20.18
C LYS A 344 20.65 -3.85 19.18
N ALA A 345 20.40 -4.05 17.88
CA ALA A 345 21.35 -3.70 16.83
C ALA A 345 21.54 -2.18 16.71
N ILE A 346 20.46 -1.40 16.77
CA ILE A 346 20.53 0.07 16.81
C ILE A 346 21.35 0.53 18.01
N ARG A 347 21.07 0.05 19.22
CA ARG A 347 21.82 0.43 20.43
C ARG A 347 23.32 0.16 20.32
N LYS A 348 23.71 -0.91 19.62
CA LYS A 348 25.12 -1.27 19.42
C LYS A 348 25.81 -0.38 18.38
N GLU A 349 25.13 -0.07 17.28
CA GLU A 349 25.74 0.54 16.08
C GLU A 349 25.52 2.05 15.98
N TRP A 350 24.47 2.56 16.62
CA TRP A 350 24.11 3.98 16.61
C TRP A 350 24.99 4.76 17.56
N LYS A 351 25.74 5.71 16.99
CA LYS A 351 26.46 6.73 17.73
C LYS A 351 25.80 8.05 17.33
N ALA A 352 25.07 8.67 18.24
CA ALA A 352 24.50 9.99 17.98
C ALA A 352 25.62 10.94 17.51
N PRO A 353 25.37 11.79 16.50
CA PRO A 353 26.31 12.85 16.17
C PRO A 353 26.55 13.72 17.42
N ALA A 354 27.81 14.09 17.65
CA ALA A 354 28.20 15.02 18.72
C ALA A 354 27.66 16.43 18.46
#